data_AF-A0A0C3F4K1-F1
#
_entry.id   AF-A0A0C3F4K1-F1
#
_cell.length_a   1.000
_cell.length_b   1.000
_cell.length_c   1.000
_cell.angle_alpha   90.00
_cell.angle_beta   90.00
_cell.angle_gamma   90.00
#
_symmetry.space_group_name_H-M   'P 1'
#
loop_
_entity.id
_entity.type
_entity.pdbx_description
1 polymer ?
#
loop_
_entity_poly.entity_id
_entity_poly.type
_entity_poly.pdbx_seq_one_letter_code
_entity_poly.pdbx_strand_id
1 'polypeptide(L)'
;MPECPKDMTEPQYIHLAYDKHCHFCSAPVQDVFWASRLRCCRKCMDSRFEGLSVLYRNYPTGIDCPFYSLQCSIRDKRTRQPFKLVLIEEVERIGQRLKELKEDKEALKLFVNAQRKEVEEKEEHAQRCITFFASLSHDRSRDLDDARVRRKNAIIKKLEDRGWGDEIKNIHDYCPTIFSRHPIVNQPKDLTDRIWANNRNKLVEFMERCKADRLVRERRALLRGRIEIVSILVGKYAFDNPTQIIPEIADICLLSKELRGLILETDAAVIMDESSFDSWLIALPHICQEWRRSKDAFLLQLLTSSTSASPASSTKEPDVSRFALATTYFGCKKCSGLILYPRILAHSCMTIHDTTRSALQVNLDTEELWRALLYSPWNHTGDKLWLHEEAFNAVREVVLATGNDPSVTTAFQMDQLDARFSCQVCFAGRFAMNWRSAVVHSIGRKHVGPSQSSWRLLDEATTIKIKTEEESQPFFDPGRHYRCVRCGATESESWRGAHLLVAHNVNRELEENDFYPSHDEPLSIPHALYIDTL
;
A
#
# COMPACT_ATOMS: atom_id res chain seq x y z
N MET A 1 51.56 -8.41 -5.44
CA MET A 1 51.23 -8.99 -6.77
C MET A 1 51.87 -10.36 -6.82
N PRO A 2 51.20 -11.40 -7.35
CA PRO A 2 51.84 -12.69 -7.56
C PRO A 2 53.12 -12.56 -8.41
N GLU A 3 54.06 -13.49 -8.25
CA GLU A 3 55.28 -13.52 -9.07
C GLU A 3 54.96 -13.73 -10.55
N CYS A 4 55.78 -13.17 -11.43
CA CYS A 4 55.63 -13.31 -12.89
C CYS A 4 55.64 -14.81 -13.26
N PRO A 5 54.63 -15.31 -13.99
CA PRO A 5 54.58 -16.71 -14.34
C PRO A 5 55.66 -17.02 -15.39
N LYS A 6 56.16 -18.26 -15.40
CA LYS A 6 57.31 -18.67 -16.23
C LYS A 6 57.03 -18.58 -17.74
N ASP A 7 55.77 -18.56 -18.14
CA ASP A 7 55.31 -18.43 -19.53
C ASP A 7 55.26 -16.97 -20.02
N MET A 8 55.61 -15.99 -19.18
CA MET A 8 55.63 -14.57 -19.52
C MET A 8 56.93 -13.88 -19.09
N THR A 9 57.34 -12.87 -19.84
CA THR A 9 58.36 -11.91 -19.39
C THR A 9 57.73 -10.85 -18.47
N GLU A 10 58.53 -10.25 -17.59
CA GLU A 10 58.04 -9.18 -16.69
C GLU A 10 57.33 -8.04 -17.43
N PRO A 11 57.82 -7.52 -18.59
CA PRO A 11 57.09 -6.50 -19.34
C PRO A 11 55.71 -6.97 -19.83
N GLN A 12 55.59 -8.21 -20.30
CA GLN A 12 54.31 -8.76 -20.74
C GLN A 12 53.34 -8.92 -19.57
N TYR A 13 53.84 -9.32 -18.40
CA TYR A 13 53.03 -9.46 -17.19
C TYR A 13 52.54 -8.11 -16.65
N ILE A 14 53.40 -7.08 -16.66
CA ILE A 14 53.02 -5.71 -16.30
C ILE A 14 51.96 -5.17 -17.27
N HIS A 15 52.17 -5.36 -18.58
CA HIS A 15 51.20 -4.94 -19.59
C HIS A 15 49.84 -5.63 -19.37
N LEU A 16 49.83 -6.95 -19.15
CA LEU A 16 48.60 -7.69 -18.83
C LEU A 16 47.91 -7.15 -17.57
N ALA A 17 48.67 -6.87 -16.52
CA ALA A 17 48.12 -6.50 -15.22
C ALA A 17 47.62 -5.06 -15.15
N TYR A 18 48.35 -4.11 -15.72
CA TYR A 18 48.12 -2.67 -15.51
C TYR A 18 47.67 -1.93 -16.76
N ASP A 19 48.05 -2.40 -17.95
CA ASP A 19 47.66 -1.73 -19.18
C ASP A 19 46.21 -2.04 -19.52
N LYS A 20 45.38 -1.01 -19.68
CA LYS A 20 43.92 -1.12 -19.81
C LYS A 20 43.47 -1.15 -21.26
N HIS A 21 44.19 -1.88 -22.11
CA HIS A 21 43.91 -1.97 -23.53
C HIS A 21 43.72 -3.42 -24.00
N CYS A 22 42.84 -3.58 -25.00
CA CYS A 22 42.58 -4.85 -25.66
C CYS A 22 43.83 -5.32 -26.41
N HIS A 23 44.24 -6.57 -26.22
CA HIS A 23 45.44 -7.11 -26.87
C HIS A 23 45.29 -7.26 -28.39
N PHE A 24 44.06 -7.23 -28.92
CA PHE A 24 43.79 -7.41 -30.35
C PHE A 24 43.57 -6.10 -31.12
N CYS A 25 43.09 -5.05 -30.46
CA CYS A 25 42.69 -3.81 -31.14
C CYS A 25 43.00 -2.53 -30.36
N SER A 26 43.66 -2.65 -29.20
CA SER A 26 44.06 -1.54 -28.34
C SER A 26 42.92 -0.68 -27.78
N ALA A 27 41.66 -1.10 -27.93
CA ALA A 27 40.52 -0.39 -27.33
C ALA A 27 40.57 -0.45 -25.79
N PRO A 28 40.11 0.60 -25.07
CA PRO A 28 40.10 0.59 -23.61
C PRO A 28 39.24 -0.53 -23.00
N VAL A 29 39.79 -1.26 -22.02
CA VAL A 29 39.14 -2.39 -21.32
C VAL A 29 39.56 -2.41 -19.85
N GLN A 30 38.64 -2.81 -18.97
CA GLN A 30 38.94 -2.95 -17.53
C GLN A 30 39.25 -4.38 -17.12
N ASP A 31 38.60 -5.36 -17.74
CA ASP A 31 38.71 -6.77 -17.39
C ASP A 31 40.04 -7.39 -17.86
N VAL A 32 40.55 -8.32 -17.04
CA VAL A 32 41.69 -9.19 -17.36
C VAL A 32 41.20 -10.63 -17.38
N PHE A 33 41.57 -11.37 -18.43
CA PHE A 33 41.38 -12.81 -18.51
C PHE A 33 42.67 -13.50 -18.13
N TRP A 34 42.90 -13.62 -16.81
CA TRP A 34 44.19 -14.05 -16.25
C TRP A 34 44.62 -15.45 -16.69
N ALA A 35 43.69 -16.40 -16.84
CA ALA A 35 44.02 -17.76 -17.30
C ALA A 35 44.48 -17.76 -18.77
N SER A 36 43.81 -16.97 -19.62
CA SER A 36 44.16 -16.80 -21.04
C SER A 36 45.26 -15.78 -21.31
N ARG A 37 45.90 -15.21 -20.28
CA ARG A 37 46.99 -14.22 -20.37
C ARG A 37 46.70 -13.00 -21.26
N LEU A 38 45.44 -12.55 -21.32
CA LEU A 38 45.05 -11.47 -22.23
C LEU A 38 43.98 -10.54 -21.66
N ARG A 39 43.81 -9.39 -22.31
CA ARG A 39 42.65 -8.51 -22.18
C ARG A 39 41.93 -8.41 -23.51
N CYS A 40 40.61 -8.49 -23.49
CA CYS A 40 39.80 -8.49 -24.70
C CYS A 40 38.60 -7.56 -24.55
N CYS A 41 38.36 -6.71 -25.55
CA CYS A 41 37.14 -5.91 -25.60
C CYS A 41 35.98 -6.76 -26.13
N ARG A 42 34.76 -6.28 -25.94
CA ARG A 42 33.55 -7.02 -26.36
C ARG A 42 33.56 -7.39 -27.85
N LYS A 43 33.93 -6.45 -28.73
CA LYS A 43 33.96 -6.70 -30.18
C LYS A 43 34.94 -7.80 -30.57
N CYS A 44 36.14 -7.81 -29.98
CA CYS A 44 37.13 -8.85 -30.24
C CYS A 44 36.77 -10.18 -29.57
N MET A 45 36.03 -10.15 -28.45
CA MET A 45 35.52 -11.37 -27.83
C MET A 45 34.55 -12.08 -28.78
N ASP A 46 33.62 -11.33 -29.39
CA ASP A 46 32.63 -11.88 -30.32
C ASP A 46 33.27 -12.48 -31.61
N SER A 47 34.46 -12.02 -32.01
CA SER A 47 35.13 -12.47 -33.24
C SER A 47 36.29 -13.46 -33.02
N ARG A 48 36.88 -13.50 -31.83
CA ARG A 48 38.07 -14.33 -31.53
C ARG A 48 37.78 -15.50 -30.60
N PHE A 49 36.61 -15.51 -29.95
CA PHE A 49 36.24 -16.55 -28.99
C PHE A 49 35.00 -17.30 -29.46
N GLU A 50 34.97 -18.59 -29.18
CA GLU A 50 33.86 -19.47 -29.52
C GLU A 50 33.33 -20.18 -28.27
N GLY A 51 32.05 -20.53 -28.28
CA GLY A 51 31.45 -21.32 -27.21
C GLY A 51 32.08 -22.72 -27.15
N LEU A 52 32.50 -23.14 -25.95
CA LEU A 52 33.09 -24.46 -25.76
C LEU A 52 32.18 -25.60 -26.28
N SER A 53 30.85 -25.44 -26.17
CA SER A 53 29.84 -26.38 -26.68
C SER A 53 29.78 -26.48 -28.22
N VAL A 54 30.12 -25.40 -28.94
CA VAL A 54 30.14 -25.37 -30.41
C VAL A 54 31.31 -26.18 -30.94
N LEU A 55 32.44 -26.16 -30.23
CA LEU A 55 33.65 -26.90 -30.60
C LEU A 55 33.50 -28.41 -30.45
N TYR A 56 32.79 -28.88 -29.42
CA TYR A 56 32.46 -30.30 -29.25
C TYR A 56 31.68 -30.89 -30.42
N ARG A 57 30.89 -30.06 -31.13
CA ARG A 57 30.11 -30.49 -32.30
C ARG A 57 30.96 -30.63 -33.56
N ASN A 58 32.02 -29.84 -33.68
CA ASN A 58 32.83 -29.72 -34.90
C ASN A 58 34.12 -30.57 -34.86
N TYR A 59 34.53 -31.05 -33.67
CA TYR A 59 35.72 -31.89 -33.49
C TYR A 59 35.40 -33.18 -32.70
N PRO A 60 34.72 -34.17 -33.31
CA PRO A 60 34.55 -35.49 -32.71
C PRO A 60 35.89 -36.23 -32.78
N THR A 61 36.80 -35.93 -31.87
CA THR A 61 37.99 -36.76 -31.70
C THR A 61 37.53 -38.06 -31.06
N GLY A 62 37.76 -39.20 -31.71
CA GLY A 62 37.62 -40.54 -31.10
C GLY A 62 38.65 -40.81 -29.98
N ILE A 63 38.97 -39.76 -29.22
CA ILE A 63 39.92 -39.70 -28.11
C ILE A 63 39.05 -39.44 -26.88
N ASP A 64 39.11 -40.34 -25.91
CA ASP A 64 38.39 -40.24 -24.64
C ASP A 64 39.09 -39.23 -23.71
N CYS A 65 39.14 -37.96 -24.14
CA CYS A 65 39.78 -36.87 -23.42
C CYS A 65 38.87 -35.64 -23.39
N PRO A 66 38.52 -35.11 -22.21
CA PRO A 66 37.69 -33.93 -22.13
C PRO A 66 38.45 -32.69 -22.63
N PHE A 67 38.11 -32.22 -23.82
CA PHE A 67 38.74 -31.08 -24.51
C PHE A 67 38.79 -29.80 -23.65
N TYR A 68 37.86 -29.63 -22.70
CA TYR A 68 37.86 -28.53 -21.73
C TYR A 68 39.09 -28.48 -20.81
N SER A 69 39.82 -29.59 -20.65
CA SER A 69 41.00 -29.68 -19.77
C SER A 69 42.31 -29.33 -20.47
N LEU A 70 42.27 -29.01 -21.77
CA LEU A 70 43.46 -28.76 -22.59
C LEU A 70 43.69 -27.27 -22.90
N GLN A 71 42.76 -26.40 -22.50
CA GLN A 71 42.84 -24.96 -22.77
C GLN A 71 42.19 -24.15 -21.65
N CYS A 72 42.67 -22.92 -21.46
CA CYS A 72 42.04 -21.99 -20.54
C CYS A 72 40.73 -21.48 -21.12
N SER A 73 39.73 -21.28 -20.26
CA SER A 73 38.43 -20.76 -20.67
C SER A 73 38.12 -19.46 -19.94
N ILE A 74 37.41 -18.55 -20.60
CA ILE A 74 36.90 -17.34 -19.99
C ILE A 74 35.41 -17.48 -19.73
N ARG A 75 34.94 -16.89 -18.63
CA ARG A 75 33.52 -16.81 -18.33
C ARG A 75 32.88 -15.71 -19.16
N ASP A 76 31.83 -16.07 -19.89
CA ASP A 76 30.97 -15.07 -20.52
C ASP A 76 30.13 -14.35 -19.46
N LYS A 77 30.43 -13.06 -19.23
CA LYS A 77 29.65 -12.23 -18.30
C LYS A 77 28.32 -11.74 -18.91
N ARG A 78 28.02 -12.04 -20.19
CA ARG A 78 26.80 -11.61 -20.89
C ARG A 78 25.56 -12.43 -20.51
N THR A 79 25.75 -13.68 -20.09
CA THR A 79 24.66 -14.63 -19.86
C THR A 79 24.50 -14.95 -18.38
N ARG A 80 23.25 -15.12 -17.91
CA ARG A 80 22.96 -15.62 -16.55
C ARG A 80 23.44 -17.06 -16.32
N GLN A 81 23.63 -17.82 -17.40
CA GLN A 81 24.20 -19.17 -17.42
C GLN A 81 25.71 -19.07 -17.68
N PRO A 82 26.59 -19.81 -16.97
CA PRO A 82 28.04 -19.71 -17.14
C PRO A 82 28.50 -20.45 -18.41
N PHE A 83 28.36 -19.81 -19.57
CA PHE A 83 29.00 -20.32 -20.78
C PHE A 83 30.50 -20.02 -20.73
N LYS A 84 31.30 -21.06 -20.95
CA LYS A 84 32.76 -20.97 -21.11
C LYS A 84 33.08 -20.67 -22.57
N LEU A 85 33.82 -19.60 -22.80
CA LEU A 85 34.37 -19.25 -24.10
C LEU A 85 35.85 -19.61 -24.15
N VAL A 86 36.33 -20.01 -25.31
CA VAL A 86 37.74 -20.34 -25.53
C VAL A 86 38.25 -19.62 -26.78
N LEU A 87 39.55 -19.33 -26.79
CA LEU A 87 40.18 -18.62 -27.91
C LEU A 87 40.24 -19.55 -29.12
N ILE A 88 39.70 -19.11 -30.26
CA ILE A 88 39.60 -19.93 -31.48
C ILE A 88 41.00 -20.41 -31.92
N GLU A 89 41.98 -19.51 -31.92
CA GLU A 89 43.37 -19.81 -32.34
C GLU A 89 44.04 -20.87 -31.46
N GLU A 90 43.73 -20.90 -30.17
CA GLU A 90 44.27 -21.90 -29.23
C GLU A 90 43.64 -23.27 -29.45
N VAL A 91 42.33 -23.29 -29.66
CA VAL A 91 41.57 -24.50 -30.01
C VAL A 91 42.08 -25.13 -31.30
N GLU A 92 42.26 -24.33 -32.35
CA GLU A 92 42.74 -24.79 -33.65
C GLU A 92 44.15 -25.37 -33.54
N ARG A 93 45.04 -24.70 -32.82
CA ARG A 93 46.41 -25.17 -32.56
C ARG A 93 46.42 -26.52 -31.83
N ILE A 94 45.66 -26.65 -30.75
CA ILE A 94 45.56 -27.90 -29.98
C ILE A 94 44.91 -29.00 -30.83
N GLY A 95 43.82 -28.67 -31.52
CA GLY A 95 43.10 -29.59 -32.39
C GLY A 95 43.96 -30.15 -33.52
N GLN A 96 44.78 -29.30 -34.15
CA GLN A 96 45.74 -29.72 -35.17
C GLN A 96 46.80 -30.67 -34.58
N ARG A 97 47.34 -30.34 -33.40
CA ARG A 97 48.35 -31.18 -32.74
C ARG A 97 47.80 -32.55 -32.33
N LEU A 98 46.56 -32.60 -31.85
CA LEU A 98 45.87 -33.85 -31.53
C LEU A 98 45.65 -34.72 -32.78
N LYS A 99 45.37 -34.13 -33.95
CA LYS A 99 45.24 -34.85 -35.22
C LYS A 99 46.55 -35.48 -35.67
N GLU A 100 47.65 -34.74 -35.57
CA GLU A 100 49.00 -35.20 -35.93
C GLU A 100 49.46 -36.39 -35.08
N LEU A 101 49.12 -36.39 -33.78
CA LEU A 101 49.55 -37.40 -32.82
C LEU A 101 48.55 -38.56 -32.66
N LYS A 102 47.45 -38.58 -33.43
CA LYS A 102 46.33 -39.51 -33.22
C LYS A 102 46.75 -40.98 -33.26
N GLU A 103 47.69 -41.34 -34.14
CA GLU A 103 48.15 -42.71 -34.34
C GLU A 103 49.27 -43.12 -33.35
N ASP A 104 49.97 -42.16 -32.73
CA ASP A 104 51.00 -42.39 -31.71
C ASP A 104 50.42 -42.18 -30.30
N LYS A 105 49.96 -43.27 -29.70
CA LYS A 105 49.28 -43.25 -28.40
C LYS A 105 50.16 -42.71 -27.26
N GLU A 106 51.46 -42.99 -27.27
CA GLU A 106 52.36 -42.54 -26.20
C GLU A 106 52.68 -41.05 -26.35
N ALA A 107 53.00 -40.60 -27.57
CA ALA A 107 53.21 -39.17 -27.83
C ALA A 107 51.95 -38.34 -27.57
N LEU A 108 50.77 -38.85 -27.93
CA LEU A 108 49.48 -38.22 -27.65
C LEU A 108 49.25 -38.06 -26.14
N LYS A 109 49.49 -39.12 -25.36
CA LYS A 109 49.32 -39.11 -23.90
C LYS A 109 50.29 -38.13 -23.23
N LEU A 110 51.54 -38.09 -23.67
CA LEU A 110 52.54 -37.12 -23.18
C LEU A 110 52.12 -35.68 -23.47
N PHE A 111 51.66 -35.40 -24.70
CA PHE A 111 51.17 -34.08 -25.07
C PHE A 111 49.95 -33.65 -24.24
N VAL A 112 48.94 -34.52 -24.12
CA VAL A 112 47.73 -34.24 -23.33
C VAL A 112 48.07 -33.95 -21.87
N ASN A 113 48.97 -34.73 -21.26
CA ASN A 113 49.38 -34.52 -19.87
C ASN A 113 50.16 -33.21 -19.69
N ALA A 114 51.08 -32.89 -20.62
CA ALA A 114 51.83 -31.64 -20.59
C ALA A 114 50.89 -30.43 -20.73
N GLN A 115 49.95 -30.49 -21.69
CA GLN A 115 48.98 -29.43 -21.93
C GLN A 115 48.06 -29.22 -20.73
N ARG A 116 47.58 -30.30 -20.10
CA ARG A 116 46.76 -30.21 -18.88
C ARG A 116 47.52 -29.54 -17.74
N LYS A 117 48.79 -29.92 -17.56
CA LYS A 117 49.65 -29.32 -16.54
C LYS A 117 49.87 -27.83 -16.79
N GLU A 118 50.09 -27.41 -18.04
CA GLU A 118 50.22 -26.00 -18.39
C GLU A 118 48.94 -25.20 -18.07
N VAL A 119 47.77 -25.76 -18.40
CA VAL A 119 46.47 -25.13 -18.09
C VAL A 119 46.27 -25.03 -16.58
N GLU A 120 46.58 -26.08 -15.83
CA GLU A 120 46.50 -26.10 -14.37
C GLU A 120 47.40 -25.02 -13.75
N GLU A 121 48.66 -24.92 -14.17
CA GLU A 121 49.59 -23.87 -13.72
C GLU A 121 49.08 -22.45 -14.08
N LYS A 122 48.47 -22.29 -15.26
CA LYS A 122 47.87 -21.02 -15.70
C LYS A 122 46.67 -20.61 -14.86
N GLU A 123 45.78 -21.56 -14.56
CA GLU A 123 44.57 -21.37 -13.75
C GLU A 123 44.93 -21.10 -12.27
N GLU A 124 45.89 -21.82 -11.69
CA GLU A 124 46.38 -21.56 -10.33
C GLU A 124 46.95 -20.14 -10.20
N HIS A 125 47.82 -19.75 -11.13
CA HIS A 125 48.36 -18.39 -11.16
C HIS A 125 47.26 -17.35 -11.38
N ALA A 126 46.30 -17.63 -12.27
CA ALA A 126 45.17 -16.76 -12.51
C ALA A 126 44.32 -16.55 -11.26
N GLN A 127 44.07 -17.61 -10.49
CA GLN A 127 43.33 -17.53 -9.24
C GLN A 127 44.05 -16.66 -8.21
N ARG A 128 45.39 -16.78 -8.08
CA ARG A 128 46.18 -15.89 -7.21
C ARG A 128 46.07 -14.42 -7.65
N CYS A 129 46.09 -14.15 -8.96
CA CYS A 129 45.92 -12.79 -9.50
C CYS A 129 44.52 -12.25 -9.23
N ILE A 130 43.48 -13.04 -9.49
CA ILE A 130 42.08 -12.66 -9.23
C ILE A 130 41.90 -12.30 -7.75
N THR A 131 42.38 -13.14 -6.84
CA THR A 131 42.29 -12.91 -5.40
C THR A 131 43.03 -11.62 -5.00
N PHE A 132 44.25 -11.41 -5.49
CA PHE A 132 45.03 -10.21 -5.18
C PHE A 132 44.38 -8.91 -5.68
N PHE A 133 43.86 -8.89 -6.91
CA PHE A 133 43.20 -7.69 -7.43
C PHE A 133 41.82 -7.45 -6.80
N ALA A 134 41.11 -8.52 -6.41
CA ALA A 134 39.90 -8.41 -5.62
C ALA A 134 40.19 -7.81 -4.23
N SER A 135 41.27 -8.23 -3.57
CA SER A 135 41.65 -7.66 -2.27
C SER A 135 42.01 -6.18 -2.37
N LEU A 136 42.76 -5.75 -3.40
CA LEU A 136 43.04 -4.33 -3.62
C LEU A 136 41.78 -3.48 -3.83
N SER A 137 40.80 -4.00 -4.58
CA SER A 137 39.52 -3.30 -4.76
C SER A 137 38.74 -3.22 -3.45
N HIS A 138 38.81 -4.27 -2.63
CA HIS A 138 38.18 -4.31 -1.32
C HIS A 138 38.83 -3.30 -0.36
N ASP A 139 40.17 -3.27 -0.30
CA ASP A 139 40.93 -2.31 0.51
C ASP A 139 40.61 -0.87 0.11
N ARG A 140 40.58 -0.58 -1.20
CA ARG A 140 40.16 0.75 -1.67
C ARG A 140 38.72 1.10 -1.26
N SER A 141 37.79 0.13 -1.30
CA SER A 141 36.41 0.37 -0.85
C SER A 141 36.38 0.70 0.64
N ARG A 142 37.13 -0.07 1.45
CA ARG A 142 37.29 0.16 2.88
C ARG A 142 37.87 1.53 3.18
N ASP A 143 38.93 1.94 2.48
CA ASP A 143 39.54 3.27 2.65
C ASP A 143 38.53 4.41 2.39
N LEU A 144 37.68 4.25 1.36
CA LEU A 144 36.64 5.22 1.04
C LEU A 144 35.53 5.23 2.11
N ASP A 145 35.15 4.07 2.65
CA ASP A 145 34.18 3.96 3.73
C ASP A 145 34.72 4.54 5.04
N ASP A 146 35.97 4.24 5.39
CA ASP A 146 36.66 4.81 6.55
C ASP A 146 36.74 6.33 6.44
N ALA A 147 37.03 6.87 5.24
CA ALA A 147 36.99 8.31 5.00
C ALA A 147 35.59 8.92 5.19
N ARG A 148 34.52 8.24 4.75
CA ARG A 148 33.13 8.68 4.99
C ARG A 148 32.80 8.67 6.49
N VAL A 149 33.22 7.64 7.22
CA VAL A 149 33.00 7.52 8.66
C VAL A 149 33.74 8.63 9.42
N ARG A 150 35.04 8.83 9.14
CA ARG A 150 35.82 9.93 9.75
C ARG A 150 35.17 11.29 9.48
N ARG A 151 34.76 11.53 8.23
CA ARG A 151 34.06 12.75 7.84
C ARG A 151 32.74 12.93 8.61
N LYS A 152 31.89 11.90 8.66
CA LYS A 152 30.62 11.92 9.39
C LYS A 152 30.85 12.29 10.85
N ASN A 153 31.79 11.64 11.52
CA ASN A 153 32.10 11.89 12.92
C ASN A 153 32.64 13.31 13.16
N ALA A 154 33.48 13.82 12.25
CA ALA A 154 33.96 15.19 12.32
C ALA A 154 32.84 16.23 12.15
N ILE A 155 31.88 15.97 11.25
CA ILE A 155 30.69 16.82 11.07
C ILE A 155 29.80 16.79 12.31
N ILE A 156 29.54 15.59 12.86
CA ILE A 156 28.76 15.42 14.09
C ILE A 156 29.35 16.27 15.20
N LYS A 157 30.66 16.14 15.46
CA LYS A 157 31.35 16.94 16.48
C LYS A 157 31.19 18.44 16.28
N LYS A 158 31.40 18.94 15.05
CA LYS A 158 31.25 20.38 14.74
C LYS A 158 29.80 20.89 14.89
N LEU A 159 28.81 20.00 14.73
CA LEU A 159 27.40 20.31 14.96
C LEU A 159 27.02 20.24 16.45
N GLU A 160 27.56 19.28 17.20
CA GLU A 160 27.46 19.19 18.66
C GLU A 160 28.01 20.44 19.33
N ASP A 161 29.19 20.91 18.91
CA ASP A 161 29.80 22.18 19.37
C ASP A 161 28.89 23.40 19.11
N ARG A 162 27.88 23.25 18.26
CA ARG A 162 26.88 24.29 17.91
C ARG A 162 25.50 24.02 18.51
N GLY A 163 25.39 23.09 19.46
CA GLY A 163 24.15 22.79 20.18
C GLY A 163 23.20 21.83 19.47
N TRP A 164 23.63 21.13 18.42
CA TRP A 164 22.79 20.18 17.68
C TRP A 164 22.89 18.73 18.17
N GLY A 165 23.58 18.46 19.28
CA GLY A 165 23.81 17.10 19.78
C GLY A 165 22.53 16.30 20.01
N ASP A 166 21.55 16.90 20.70
CA ASP A 166 20.26 16.25 20.95
C ASP A 166 19.51 15.94 19.67
N GLU A 167 19.53 16.85 18.68
CA GLU A 167 18.86 16.62 17.40
C GLU A 167 19.55 15.52 16.59
N ILE A 168 20.87 15.43 16.62
CA ILE A 168 21.62 14.34 15.98
C ILE A 168 21.23 12.99 16.59
N LYS A 169 21.13 12.91 17.93
CA LYS A 169 20.66 11.72 18.62
C LYS A 169 19.24 11.34 18.19
N ASN A 170 18.32 12.32 18.16
CA ASN A 170 16.95 12.09 17.69
C ASN A 170 16.87 11.59 16.24
N ILE A 171 17.69 12.16 15.33
CA ILE A 171 17.76 11.68 13.94
C ILE A 171 18.29 10.25 13.89
N HIS A 172 19.30 9.93 14.69
CA HIS A 172 19.87 8.59 14.77
C HIS A 172 18.84 7.56 15.25
N ASP A 173 18.11 7.87 16.31
CA ASP A 173 17.13 6.98 16.93
C ASP A 173 15.90 6.76 16.02
N TYR A 174 15.50 7.80 15.27
CA TYR A 174 14.37 7.70 14.34
C TYR A 174 14.74 7.08 12.98
N CYS A 175 15.78 7.59 12.32
CA CYS A 175 16.21 7.12 11.01
C CYS A 175 17.70 7.44 10.76
N PRO A 176 18.63 6.52 11.11
CA PRO A 176 20.06 6.80 11.07
C PRO A 176 20.60 7.05 9.65
N THR A 177 19.83 6.65 8.63
CA THR A 177 20.22 6.81 7.22
C THR A 177 20.03 8.23 6.71
N ILE A 178 19.12 9.04 7.28
CA ILE A 178 18.84 10.41 6.80
C ILE A 178 20.11 11.27 6.88
N PHE A 179 20.77 11.28 8.04
CA PHE A 179 22.02 12.00 8.23
C PHE A 179 23.16 11.38 7.40
N SER A 180 23.28 10.04 7.45
CA SER A 180 24.40 9.32 6.84
C SER A 180 24.40 9.39 5.30
N ARG A 181 23.24 9.57 4.67
CA ARG A 181 23.10 9.68 3.20
C ARG A 181 23.14 11.11 2.70
N HIS A 182 23.18 12.11 3.59
CA HIS A 182 23.18 13.52 3.19
C HIS A 182 24.41 13.83 2.30
N PRO A 183 24.27 14.51 1.15
CA PRO A 183 25.36 14.66 0.17
C PRO A 183 26.63 15.34 0.69
N ILE A 184 26.52 16.21 1.69
CA ILE A 184 27.67 16.88 2.34
C ILE A 184 28.38 15.94 3.32
N VAL A 185 27.65 14.99 3.90
CA VAL A 185 28.14 14.02 4.89
C VAL A 185 28.73 12.79 4.19
N ASN A 186 28.04 12.25 3.18
CA ASN A 186 28.42 11.02 2.48
C ASN A 186 29.47 11.28 1.38
N GLN A 187 30.65 11.76 1.76
CA GLN A 187 31.76 11.98 0.84
C GLN A 187 33.01 11.23 1.31
N PRO A 188 33.73 10.53 0.42
CA PRO A 188 34.95 9.81 0.78
C PRO A 188 36.16 10.76 0.82
N LYS A 189 36.05 11.84 1.60
CA LYS A 189 37.08 12.87 1.79
C LYS A 189 36.99 13.44 3.19
N ASP A 190 38.13 13.64 3.84
CA ASP A 190 38.16 14.21 5.19
C ASP A 190 37.58 15.64 5.22
N LEU A 191 37.04 16.02 6.38
CA LEU A 191 36.49 17.35 6.60
C LEU A 191 37.61 18.33 6.98
N THR A 192 37.91 19.28 6.11
CA THR A 192 38.82 20.40 6.43
C THR A 192 38.04 21.63 6.90
N ASP A 193 38.69 22.54 7.61
CA ASP A 193 38.01 23.76 8.10
C ASP A 193 37.47 24.64 6.96
N ARG A 194 38.15 24.69 5.80
CA ARG A 194 37.64 25.37 4.59
C ARG A 194 36.38 24.70 4.06
N ILE A 195 36.36 23.36 3.98
CA ILE A 195 35.17 22.62 3.52
C ILE A 195 34.02 22.82 4.49
N TRP A 196 34.29 22.76 5.79
CA TRP A 196 33.30 23.06 6.83
C TRP A 196 32.75 24.48 6.67
N ALA A 197 33.61 25.50 6.54
CA ALA A 197 33.18 26.88 6.39
C ALA A 197 32.22 27.09 5.20
N ASN A 198 32.46 26.41 4.08
CA ASN A 198 31.63 26.49 2.88
C ASN A 198 30.28 25.76 2.99
N ASN A 199 30.18 24.76 3.87
CA ASN A 199 29.02 23.87 3.94
C ASN A 199 28.21 24.00 5.23
N ARG A 200 28.74 24.69 6.26
CA ARG A 200 28.13 24.78 7.59
C ARG A 200 26.68 25.28 7.54
N ASN A 201 26.37 26.30 6.74
CA ASN A 201 25.03 26.88 6.70
C ASN A 201 24.02 25.85 6.13
N LYS A 202 24.38 25.15 5.06
CA LYS A 202 23.55 24.08 4.47
C LYS A 202 23.30 22.92 5.44
N LEU A 203 24.30 22.60 6.27
CA LEU A 203 24.14 21.59 7.31
C LEU A 203 23.23 22.08 8.43
N VAL A 204 23.33 23.34 8.85
CA VAL A 204 22.44 23.95 9.84
C VAL A 204 21.00 24.00 9.32
N GLU A 205 20.77 24.47 8.10
CA GLU A 205 19.44 24.45 7.45
C GLU A 205 18.86 23.03 7.34
N PHE A 206 19.72 22.03 7.11
CA PHE A 206 19.32 20.64 7.15
C PHE A 206 18.90 20.20 8.57
N MET A 207 19.67 20.56 9.60
CA MET A 207 19.32 20.26 10.99
C MET A 207 18.03 20.95 11.43
N GLU A 208 17.79 22.20 11.02
CA GLU A 208 16.55 22.94 11.27
C GLU A 208 15.33 22.25 10.66
N ARG A 209 15.46 21.75 9.42
CA ARG A 209 14.40 20.94 8.78
C ARG A 209 14.15 19.64 9.53
N CYS A 210 15.21 18.91 9.91
CA CYS A 210 15.06 17.69 10.71
C CYS A 210 14.36 17.95 12.05
N LYS A 211 14.71 19.07 12.72
CA LYS A 211 14.04 19.50 13.95
C LYS A 211 12.57 19.83 13.72
N ALA A 212 12.24 20.57 12.66
CA ALA A 212 10.84 20.88 12.32
C ALA A 212 10.03 19.60 12.06
N ASP A 213 10.57 18.66 11.28
CA ASP A 213 9.93 17.37 11.01
C ASP A 213 9.74 16.56 12.29
N ARG A 214 10.72 16.56 13.19
CA ARG A 214 10.61 15.91 14.50
C ARG A 214 9.50 16.53 15.34
N LEU A 215 9.45 17.86 15.47
CA LEU A 215 8.42 18.54 16.25
C LEU A 215 7.02 18.26 15.72
N VAL A 216 6.83 18.22 14.40
CA VAL A 216 5.55 17.81 13.78
C VAL A 216 5.19 16.36 14.14
N ARG A 217 6.16 15.43 14.09
CA ARG A 217 5.92 14.03 14.47
C ARG A 217 5.57 13.87 15.95
N GLU A 218 6.30 14.53 16.84
CA GLU A 218 6.05 14.53 18.29
C GLU A 218 4.66 15.12 18.59
N ARG A 219 4.32 16.24 17.95
CA ARG A 219 3.00 16.85 18.07
C ARG A 219 1.89 15.90 17.62
N ARG A 220 2.03 15.24 16.46
CA ARG A 220 1.06 14.24 15.99
C ARG A 220 0.95 13.04 16.92
N ALA A 221 2.06 12.56 17.47
CA ALA A 221 2.06 11.45 18.42
C ALA A 221 1.32 11.81 19.71
N LEU A 222 1.58 13.00 20.25
CA LEU A 222 0.86 13.55 21.40
C LEU A 222 -0.65 13.64 21.12
N LEU A 223 -1.04 14.22 19.98
CA LEU A 223 -2.45 14.34 19.60
C LEU A 223 -3.13 12.98 19.46
N ARG A 224 -2.46 12.00 18.83
CA ARG A 224 -2.98 10.63 18.72
C ARG A 224 -3.23 9.98 20.08
N GLY A 225 -2.31 10.14 21.03
CA GLY A 225 -2.50 9.61 22.39
C GLY A 225 -3.71 10.23 23.10
N ARG A 226 -3.91 11.55 22.97
CA ARG A 226 -5.09 12.23 23.52
C ARG A 226 -6.39 11.78 22.85
N ILE A 227 -6.37 11.68 21.52
CA ILE A 227 -7.50 11.18 20.73
C ILE A 227 -7.86 9.75 21.13
N GLU A 228 -6.88 8.88 21.38
CA GLU A 228 -7.13 7.49 21.75
C GLU A 228 -7.93 7.38 23.05
N ILE A 229 -7.61 8.21 24.06
CA ILE A 229 -8.39 8.30 25.30
C ILE A 229 -9.85 8.68 24.98
N VAL A 230 -10.05 9.72 24.17
CA VAL A 230 -11.38 10.19 23.77
C VAL A 230 -12.13 9.13 22.97
N SER A 231 -11.46 8.42 22.06
CA SER A 231 -12.06 7.31 21.29
C SER A 231 -12.58 6.21 22.20
N ILE A 232 -11.81 5.82 23.21
CA ILE A 232 -12.23 4.81 24.19
C ILE A 232 -13.46 5.30 24.96
N LEU A 233 -13.47 6.55 25.42
CA LEU A 233 -14.58 7.11 26.18
C LEU A 233 -15.87 7.23 25.33
N VAL A 234 -15.74 7.73 24.10
CA VAL A 234 -16.86 7.81 23.14
C VAL A 234 -17.34 6.42 22.75
N GLY A 235 -16.44 5.44 22.61
CA GLY A 235 -16.78 4.05 22.34
C GLY A 235 -17.54 3.39 23.48
N LYS A 236 -17.14 3.63 24.75
CA LYS A 236 -17.89 3.18 25.93
C LYS A 236 -19.31 3.78 25.93
N TYR A 237 -19.41 5.08 25.67
CA TYR A 237 -20.72 5.75 25.53
C TYR A 237 -21.58 5.15 24.40
N ALA A 238 -20.98 4.85 23.24
CA ALA A 238 -21.67 4.23 22.12
C ALA A 238 -22.16 2.81 22.46
N PHE A 239 -21.33 2.03 23.15
CA PHE A 239 -21.68 0.69 23.62
C PHE A 239 -22.89 0.71 24.56
N ASP A 240 -22.94 1.67 25.49
CA ASP A 240 -24.08 1.86 26.41
C ASP A 240 -25.34 2.41 25.71
N ASN A 241 -25.21 2.92 24.49
CA ASN A 241 -26.30 3.54 23.71
C ASN A 241 -26.41 2.93 22.29
N PRO A 242 -26.65 1.61 22.15
CA PRO A 242 -26.50 0.87 20.89
C PRO A 242 -27.51 1.25 19.80
N THR A 243 -28.55 2.02 20.12
CA THR A 243 -29.54 2.51 19.14
C THR A 243 -29.22 3.92 18.63
N GLN A 244 -28.30 4.62 19.30
CA GLN A 244 -27.95 6.00 18.98
C GLN A 244 -26.76 6.04 18.02
N ILE A 245 -26.93 6.73 16.90
CA ILE A 245 -25.79 7.04 16.01
C ILE A 245 -24.95 8.14 16.65
N ILE A 246 -23.75 7.76 17.09
CA ILE A 246 -22.78 8.67 17.70
C ILE A 246 -21.94 9.35 16.60
N PRO A 247 -21.73 10.68 16.65
CA PRO A 247 -20.82 11.38 15.74
C PRO A 247 -19.38 10.90 15.87
N GLU A 248 -18.62 10.98 14.78
CA GLU A 248 -17.18 10.78 14.84
C GLU A 248 -16.49 11.87 15.66
N ILE A 249 -15.32 11.55 16.22
CA ILE A 249 -14.54 12.48 17.05
C ILE A 249 -14.24 13.80 16.31
N ALA A 250 -14.05 13.76 14.99
CA ALA A 250 -13.84 14.96 14.18
C ALA A 250 -15.04 15.93 14.25
N ASP A 251 -16.28 15.42 14.21
CA ASP A 251 -17.50 16.23 14.40
C ASP A 251 -17.64 16.69 15.86
N ILE A 252 -17.33 15.83 16.83
CA ILE A 252 -17.37 16.19 18.25
C ILE A 252 -16.40 17.34 18.56
N CYS A 253 -15.17 17.28 18.06
CA CYS A 253 -14.17 18.35 18.18
C CYS A 253 -14.58 19.64 17.46
N LEU A 254 -15.44 19.56 16.43
CA LEU A 254 -15.98 20.73 15.74
C LEU A 254 -17.06 21.43 16.57
N LEU A 255 -17.87 20.66 17.29
CA LEU A 255 -18.99 21.17 18.10
C LEU A 255 -18.58 21.51 19.55
N SER A 256 -17.56 20.86 20.09
CA SER A 256 -17.09 21.06 21.47
C SER A 256 -15.78 21.84 21.53
N LYS A 257 -15.87 23.11 21.93
CA LYS A 257 -14.69 23.94 22.21
C LYS A 257 -13.87 23.42 23.39
N GLU A 258 -14.54 22.87 24.41
CA GLU A 258 -13.88 22.28 25.59
C GLU A 258 -13.01 21.09 25.19
N LEU A 259 -13.55 20.11 24.45
CA LEU A 259 -12.77 18.96 23.98
C LEU A 259 -11.63 19.41 23.07
N ARG A 260 -11.91 20.33 22.14
CA ARG A 260 -10.91 20.86 21.23
C ARG A 260 -9.75 21.50 21.99
N GLY A 261 -10.03 22.29 23.03
CA GLY A 261 -9.01 22.88 23.91
C GLY A 261 -8.22 21.82 24.67
N LEU A 262 -8.89 20.81 25.23
CA LEU A 262 -8.23 19.70 25.92
C LEU A 262 -7.24 18.95 25.01
N ILE A 263 -7.62 18.70 23.75
CA ILE A 263 -6.78 17.97 22.80
C ILE A 263 -5.66 18.87 22.26
N LEU A 264 -5.98 20.08 21.80
CA LEU A 264 -5.05 20.94 21.07
C LEU A 264 -4.23 21.86 21.98
N GLU A 265 -4.79 22.38 23.07
CA GLU A 265 -4.17 23.50 23.78
C GLU A 265 -3.48 23.07 25.08
N THR A 266 -3.86 21.92 25.65
CA THR A 266 -3.20 21.38 26.85
C THR A 266 -1.70 21.20 26.62
N ASP A 267 -0.88 21.66 27.56
CA ASP A 267 0.57 21.58 27.51
C ASP A 267 1.06 20.13 27.32
N ALA A 268 2.11 19.94 26.52
CA ALA A 268 2.64 18.61 26.21
C ALA A 268 3.22 17.88 27.43
N ALA A 269 3.62 18.60 28.48
CA ALA A 269 4.12 18.04 29.73
C ALA A 269 3.00 17.49 30.64
N VAL A 270 1.74 17.86 30.39
CA VAL A 270 0.60 17.36 31.15
C VAL A 270 0.22 15.97 30.63
N ILE A 271 0.37 14.98 31.52
CA ILE A 271 -0.11 13.62 31.28
C ILE A 271 -1.63 13.63 31.41
N MET A 272 -2.33 13.19 30.37
CA MET A 272 -3.78 13.07 30.36
C MET A 272 -4.18 11.60 30.47
N ASP A 273 -5.28 11.37 31.18
CA ASP A 273 -5.93 10.07 31.34
C ASP A 273 -7.45 10.20 31.14
N GLU A 274 -8.21 9.14 31.39
CA GLU A 274 -9.68 9.16 31.24
C GLU A 274 -10.34 10.25 32.11
N SER A 275 -9.87 10.44 33.35
CA SER A 275 -10.44 11.42 34.30
C SER A 275 -10.27 12.86 33.86
N SER A 276 -9.26 13.13 33.01
CA SER A 276 -9.02 14.44 32.41
C SER A 276 -10.18 14.93 31.53
N PHE A 277 -11.10 14.03 31.16
CA PHE A 277 -12.24 14.29 30.29
C PHE A 277 -13.60 14.18 31.00
N ASP A 278 -13.65 13.93 32.31
CA ASP A 278 -14.90 13.70 33.06
C ASP A 278 -15.90 14.85 32.94
N SER A 279 -15.42 16.10 33.06
CA SER A 279 -16.24 17.32 32.88
C SER A 279 -16.89 17.35 31.49
N TRP A 280 -16.08 17.07 30.46
CA TRP A 280 -16.54 17.08 29.08
C TRP A 280 -17.52 15.94 28.78
N LEU A 281 -17.33 14.76 29.39
CA LEU A 281 -18.22 13.60 29.19
C LEU A 281 -19.67 13.89 29.57
N ILE A 282 -19.90 14.75 30.57
CA ILE A 282 -21.25 15.18 30.96
C ILE A 282 -21.95 15.90 29.80
N ALA A 283 -21.21 16.61 28.95
CA ALA A 283 -21.74 17.33 27.80
C ALA A 283 -21.92 16.47 26.54
N LEU A 284 -21.31 15.27 26.48
CA LEU A 284 -21.33 14.40 25.30
C LEU A 284 -22.76 14.10 24.79
N PRO A 285 -23.75 13.75 25.63
CA PRO A 285 -25.13 13.51 25.16
C PRO A 285 -25.74 14.71 24.44
N HIS A 286 -25.50 15.93 24.95
CA HIS A 286 -26.00 17.16 24.32
C HIS A 286 -25.32 17.42 22.97
N ILE A 287 -24.00 17.19 22.89
CA ILE A 287 -23.23 17.32 21.64
C ILE A 287 -23.76 16.35 20.58
N CYS A 288 -24.06 15.10 20.94
CA CYS A 288 -24.65 14.12 20.03
C CYS A 288 -26.03 14.57 19.50
N GLN A 289 -26.86 15.17 20.36
CA GLN A 289 -28.17 15.70 19.96
C GLN A 289 -28.04 16.92 19.04
N GLU A 290 -27.14 17.85 19.34
CA GLU A 290 -26.87 19.02 18.51
C GLU A 290 -26.35 18.61 17.12
N TRP A 291 -25.42 17.66 17.09
CA TRP A 291 -24.93 17.08 15.84
C TRP A 291 -26.09 16.48 15.02
N ARG A 292 -26.93 15.66 15.66
CA ARG A 292 -28.09 15.02 15.00
C ARG A 292 -29.02 16.06 14.39
N ARG A 293 -29.42 17.09 15.16
CA ARG A 293 -30.26 18.20 14.67
C ARG A 293 -29.63 18.92 13.48
N SER A 294 -28.33 19.19 13.55
CA SER A 294 -27.59 19.84 12.46
C SER A 294 -27.62 19.01 11.17
N LYS A 295 -27.39 17.70 11.25
CA LYS A 295 -27.41 16.83 10.07
C LYS A 295 -28.82 16.59 9.54
N ASP A 296 -29.81 16.45 10.42
CA ASP A 296 -31.22 16.36 10.03
C ASP A 296 -31.65 17.63 9.27
N ALA A 297 -31.28 18.82 9.76
CA ALA A 297 -31.56 20.08 9.06
C ALA A 297 -30.92 20.14 7.66
N PHE A 298 -29.66 19.71 7.54
CA PHE A 298 -28.97 19.63 6.24
C PHE A 298 -29.68 18.68 5.27
N LEU A 299 -30.04 17.48 5.72
CA LEU A 299 -30.72 16.49 4.88
C LEU A 299 -32.13 16.95 4.47
N LEU A 300 -32.85 17.66 5.35
CA LEU A 300 -34.14 18.26 5.01
C LEU A 300 -33.99 19.36 3.95
N GLN A 301 -32.98 20.22 4.08
CA GLN A 301 -32.69 21.25 3.08
C GLN A 301 -32.43 20.63 1.70
N LEU A 302 -31.73 19.49 1.66
CA LEU A 302 -31.50 18.73 0.43
C LEU A 302 -32.82 18.22 -0.18
N LEU A 303 -33.74 17.70 0.66
CA LEU A 303 -35.06 17.25 0.20
C LEU A 303 -35.94 18.38 -0.35
N THR A 304 -35.85 19.58 0.23
CA THR A 304 -36.63 20.74 -0.22
C THR A 304 -36.07 21.38 -1.50
N SER A 305 -34.75 21.33 -1.70
CA SER A 305 -34.09 21.94 -2.85
C SER A 305 -34.38 21.19 -4.17
N SER A 306 -34.67 19.90 -4.09
CA SER A 306 -35.05 19.07 -5.25
C SER A 306 -36.54 19.17 -5.61
N THR A 307 -37.42 19.46 -4.66
CA THR A 307 -38.84 19.68 -4.94
C THR A 307 -39.05 21.09 -5.48
N SER A 308 -39.46 21.24 -6.74
CA SER A 308 -39.79 22.53 -7.38
C SER A 308 -41.03 23.25 -6.78
N ALA A 309 -41.35 23.01 -5.52
CA ALA A 309 -42.41 23.71 -4.81
C ALA A 309 -41.90 25.09 -4.37
N SER A 310 -42.50 26.12 -4.96
CA SER A 310 -42.31 27.54 -4.62
C SER A 310 -42.29 27.76 -3.09
N PRO A 311 -41.47 28.70 -2.56
CA PRO A 311 -41.38 28.96 -1.13
C PRO A 311 -42.67 29.63 -0.63
N ALA A 312 -43.70 28.84 -0.40
CA ALA A 312 -44.85 29.26 0.37
C ALA A 312 -44.41 29.30 1.83
N SER A 313 -44.25 30.52 2.34
CA SER A 313 -44.24 30.90 3.75
C SER A 313 -45.14 29.97 4.57
N SER A 314 -44.56 28.97 5.22
CA SER A 314 -45.20 28.30 6.34
C SER A 314 -44.16 28.01 7.41
N THR A 315 -44.39 28.62 8.57
CA THR A 315 -43.71 28.42 9.84
C THR A 315 -44.01 27.04 10.43
N LYS A 316 -44.00 25.99 9.60
CA LYS A 316 -44.14 24.60 10.07
C LYS A 316 -42.77 24.07 10.40
N GLU A 317 -42.67 23.43 11.55
CA GLU A 317 -41.45 22.73 11.97
C GLU A 317 -40.94 21.80 10.85
N PRO A 318 -39.62 21.60 10.76
CA PRO A 318 -39.03 20.68 9.80
C PRO A 318 -39.69 19.29 9.88
N ASP A 319 -40.31 18.84 8.79
CA ASP A 319 -41.04 17.56 8.74
C ASP A 319 -40.06 16.38 8.60
N VAL A 320 -39.50 15.96 9.74
CA VAL A 320 -38.58 14.80 9.85
C VAL A 320 -39.24 13.49 9.40
N SER A 321 -40.58 13.42 9.35
CA SER A 321 -41.30 12.22 8.91
C SER A 321 -40.99 11.85 7.46
N ARG A 322 -40.57 12.82 6.63
CA ARG A 322 -40.13 12.58 5.25
C ARG A 322 -38.94 11.62 5.14
N PHE A 323 -38.10 11.54 6.18
CA PHE A 323 -36.99 10.57 6.21
C PHE A 323 -37.46 9.13 6.37
N ALA A 324 -38.64 8.90 6.94
CA ALA A 324 -39.20 7.56 7.13
C ALA A 324 -39.80 6.98 5.85
N LEU A 325 -40.12 7.82 4.86
CA LEU A 325 -40.72 7.39 3.59
C LEU A 325 -39.81 6.40 2.86
N ALA A 326 -40.40 5.33 2.32
CA ALA A 326 -39.68 4.32 1.54
C ALA A 326 -38.97 4.93 0.33
N THR A 327 -39.50 6.03 -0.20
CA THR A 327 -39.03 6.71 -1.40
C THR A 327 -37.83 7.65 -1.16
N THR A 328 -37.46 7.91 0.10
CA THR A 328 -36.39 8.85 0.44
C THR A 328 -35.01 8.18 0.48
N TYR A 329 -34.33 8.14 -0.67
CA TYR A 329 -32.98 7.59 -0.83
C TYR A 329 -31.91 8.66 -1.03
N PHE A 330 -30.78 8.51 -0.36
CA PHE A 330 -29.57 9.28 -0.59
C PHE A 330 -28.56 8.47 -1.40
N GLY A 331 -27.85 9.13 -2.32
CA GLY A 331 -26.71 8.59 -3.05
C GLY A 331 -25.39 9.08 -2.48
N CYS A 332 -24.37 8.23 -2.47
CA CYS A 332 -23.00 8.58 -2.05
C CYS A 332 -22.05 8.68 -3.25
N LYS A 333 -21.30 9.78 -3.38
CA LYS A 333 -20.44 10.02 -4.58
C LYS A 333 -19.21 9.13 -4.64
N LYS A 334 -18.86 8.53 -3.50
CA LYS A 334 -17.67 7.70 -3.36
C LYS A 334 -17.95 6.23 -3.68
N CYS A 335 -19.01 5.66 -3.10
CA CYS A 335 -19.33 4.24 -3.27
C CYS A 335 -20.53 3.99 -4.18
N SER A 336 -21.23 5.05 -4.63
CA SER A 336 -22.47 4.97 -5.42
C SER A 336 -23.59 4.17 -4.73
N GLY A 337 -23.49 3.99 -3.41
CA GLY A 337 -24.47 3.24 -2.63
C GLY A 337 -25.81 3.96 -2.48
N LEU A 338 -26.88 3.17 -2.42
CA LEU A 338 -28.24 3.59 -2.07
C LEU A 338 -28.43 3.52 -0.56
N ILE A 339 -28.69 4.67 0.07
CA ILE A 339 -28.62 4.80 1.52
C ILE A 339 -29.90 5.45 2.05
N LEU A 340 -30.55 4.79 2.99
CA LEU A 340 -31.73 5.28 3.69
C LEU A 340 -31.35 6.01 4.98
N TYR A 341 -32.31 6.73 5.54
CA TYR A 341 -32.23 7.21 6.92
C TYR A 341 -32.53 6.05 7.91
N PRO A 342 -31.90 6.00 9.10
CA PRO A 342 -30.85 6.89 9.60
C PRO A 342 -29.43 6.49 9.17
N ARG A 343 -29.26 5.41 8.40
CA ARG A 343 -27.96 4.87 7.98
C ARG A 343 -27.01 5.92 7.36
N ILE A 344 -27.54 6.88 6.59
CA ILE A 344 -26.72 7.95 5.99
C ILE A 344 -25.90 8.76 7.00
N LEU A 345 -26.36 8.83 8.25
CA LEU A 345 -25.65 9.52 9.34
C LEU A 345 -24.41 8.74 9.80
N ALA A 346 -24.46 7.41 9.74
CA ALA A 346 -23.35 6.53 10.10
C ALA A 346 -22.46 6.16 8.89
N HIS A 347 -22.84 6.58 7.68
CA HIS A 347 -22.20 6.10 6.47
C HIS A 347 -20.72 6.52 6.40
N SER A 348 -19.81 5.53 6.42
CA SER A 348 -18.36 5.72 6.53
C SER A 348 -17.79 6.68 5.48
N CYS A 349 -18.30 6.68 4.25
CA CYS A 349 -17.83 7.59 3.21
C CYS A 349 -18.03 9.08 3.56
N MET A 350 -18.93 9.41 4.49
CA MET A 350 -19.18 10.79 4.89
C MET A 350 -18.04 11.38 5.72
N THR A 351 -17.29 10.53 6.43
CA THR A 351 -16.24 10.94 7.37
C THR A 351 -14.82 10.61 6.89
N ILE A 352 -14.68 9.84 5.80
CA ILE A 352 -13.35 9.62 5.20
C ILE A 352 -12.74 10.95 4.74
N HIS A 353 -11.51 11.19 5.20
CA HIS A 353 -10.70 12.35 4.86
C HIS A 353 -10.09 12.21 3.46
N ASP A 354 -10.44 13.11 2.53
CA ASP A 354 -9.82 13.17 1.21
C ASP A 354 -8.60 14.11 1.27
N THR A 355 -7.41 13.51 1.42
CA THR A 355 -6.14 14.25 1.46
C THR A 355 -5.81 14.96 0.15
N THR A 356 -6.50 14.66 -0.97
CA THR A 356 -6.26 15.29 -2.27
C THR A 356 -7.04 16.58 -2.47
N ARG A 357 -8.17 16.76 -1.77
CA ARG A 357 -9.04 17.97 -1.84
C ARG A 357 -8.83 18.94 -0.67
N SER A 358 -7.96 18.63 0.28
CA SER A 358 -7.59 19.45 1.47
C SER A 358 -6.93 20.81 1.13
N ALA A 359 -6.78 21.17 -0.15
CA ALA A 359 -6.29 22.48 -0.59
C ALA A 359 -7.26 23.67 -0.32
N LEU A 360 -8.37 23.49 0.39
CA LEU A 360 -9.36 24.54 0.67
C LEU A 360 -9.42 24.86 2.18
N GLN A 361 -8.76 25.96 2.58
CA GLN A 361 -9.15 26.88 3.67
C GLN A 361 -9.35 26.35 5.12
N VAL A 362 -8.71 25.24 5.53
CA VAL A 362 -8.75 24.80 6.93
C VAL A 362 -7.52 25.31 7.69
N ASN A 363 -7.69 25.80 8.93
CA ASN A 363 -6.56 26.18 9.80
C ASN A 363 -5.63 24.96 10.02
N LEU A 364 -4.32 25.17 10.01
CA LEU A 364 -3.26 24.17 10.21
C LEU A 364 -3.52 23.24 11.41
N ASP A 365 -4.01 23.77 12.54
CA ASP A 365 -4.28 22.95 13.72
C ASP A 365 -5.43 21.96 13.52
N THR A 366 -6.46 22.36 12.76
CA THR A 366 -7.59 21.49 12.43
C THR A 366 -7.20 20.43 11.41
N GLU A 367 -6.37 20.78 10.44
CA GLU A 367 -5.81 19.84 9.47
C GLU A 367 -4.90 18.80 10.16
N GLU A 368 -4.05 19.22 11.09
CA GLU A 368 -3.22 18.30 11.88
C GLU A 368 -4.06 17.40 12.81
N LEU A 369 -5.15 17.92 13.37
CA LEU A 369 -6.13 17.11 14.11
C LEU A 369 -6.77 16.04 13.22
N TRP A 370 -7.25 16.39 12.03
CA TRP A 370 -7.87 15.43 11.11
C TRP A 370 -6.88 14.40 10.58
N ARG A 371 -5.63 14.80 10.34
CA ARG A 371 -4.54 13.86 10.01
C ARG A 371 -4.21 12.92 11.15
N ALA A 372 -4.28 13.39 12.40
CA ALA A 372 -4.10 12.53 13.56
C ALA A 372 -5.29 11.56 13.72
N LEU A 373 -6.51 11.99 13.38
CA LEU A 373 -7.73 11.18 13.41
C LEU A 373 -7.87 10.22 12.21
N LEU A 374 -7.22 10.51 11.07
CA LEU A 374 -7.45 9.86 9.76
C LEU A 374 -8.88 10.03 9.20
N TYR A 375 -9.72 10.86 9.85
CA TYR A 375 -11.09 11.16 9.47
C TYR A 375 -11.34 12.67 9.48
N SER A 376 -12.32 13.10 8.70
CA SER A 376 -12.86 14.46 8.64
C SER A 376 -14.28 14.49 9.22
N PRO A 377 -14.80 15.67 9.60
CA PRO A 377 -16.20 15.81 9.95
C PRO A 377 -17.14 15.31 8.85
N TRP A 378 -18.32 14.84 9.25
CA TRP A 378 -19.35 14.30 8.36
C TRP A 378 -19.69 15.30 7.26
N ASN A 379 -19.55 14.84 6.01
CA ASN A 379 -19.76 15.62 4.79
C ASN A 379 -19.06 17.00 4.83
N HIS A 380 -17.82 17.06 5.33
CA HIS A 380 -17.09 18.33 5.51
C HIS A 380 -17.03 19.20 4.23
N THR A 381 -16.92 18.59 3.05
CA THR A 381 -16.91 19.30 1.76
C THR A 381 -18.30 19.77 1.29
N GLY A 382 -19.36 19.36 1.99
CA GLY A 382 -20.76 19.66 1.66
C GLY A 382 -21.31 18.91 0.45
N ASP A 383 -20.47 18.29 -0.37
CA ASP A 383 -20.82 17.76 -1.69
C ASP A 383 -20.77 16.23 -1.79
N LYS A 384 -20.60 15.47 -0.69
CA LYS A 384 -20.38 14.01 -0.74
C LYS A 384 -21.63 13.18 -1.07
N LEU A 385 -22.83 13.76 -0.93
CA LEU A 385 -24.10 13.05 -1.13
C LEU A 385 -25.10 13.88 -1.96
N TRP A 386 -26.10 13.20 -2.52
CA TRP A 386 -27.23 13.81 -3.23
C TRP A 386 -28.52 13.03 -2.99
N LEU A 387 -29.67 13.61 -3.36
CA LEU A 387 -30.96 12.91 -3.35
C LEU A 387 -31.08 12.01 -4.58
N HIS A 388 -31.33 10.71 -4.39
CA HIS A 388 -31.30 9.74 -5.48
C HIS A 388 -32.66 9.63 -6.19
N GLU A 389 -32.94 10.54 -7.12
CA GLU A 389 -34.23 10.63 -7.84
C GLU A 389 -34.61 9.38 -8.63
N GLU A 390 -33.63 8.68 -9.22
CA GLU A 390 -33.91 7.40 -9.92
C GLU A 390 -34.40 6.32 -8.94
N ALA A 391 -33.93 6.36 -7.69
CA ALA A 391 -34.36 5.41 -6.66
C ALA A 391 -35.76 5.76 -6.17
N PHE A 392 -36.08 7.05 -6.05
CA PHE A 392 -37.44 7.51 -5.79
C PHE A 392 -38.44 6.91 -6.79
N ASN A 393 -38.13 6.99 -8.09
CA ASN A 393 -39.00 6.43 -9.14
C ASN A 393 -39.08 4.90 -9.07
N ALA A 394 -37.96 4.22 -8.86
CA ALA A 394 -37.93 2.76 -8.70
C ALA A 394 -38.78 2.29 -7.50
N VAL A 395 -38.62 2.92 -6.34
CA VAL A 395 -39.41 2.59 -5.14
C VAL A 395 -40.89 2.83 -5.37
N ARG A 396 -41.23 3.95 -6.03
CA ARG A 396 -42.63 4.29 -6.33
C ARG A 396 -43.33 3.15 -7.08
N GLU A 397 -42.69 2.54 -8.07
CA GLU A 397 -43.27 1.41 -8.80
C GLU A 397 -43.47 0.18 -7.91
N VAL A 398 -42.48 -0.14 -7.07
CA VAL A 398 -42.54 -1.28 -6.14
C VAL A 398 -43.63 -1.10 -5.09
N VAL A 399 -43.77 0.11 -4.52
CA VAL A 399 -44.82 0.42 -3.55
C VAL A 399 -46.20 0.35 -4.20
N LEU A 400 -46.38 0.90 -5.40
CA LEU A 400 -47.66 0.80 -6.12
C LEU A 400 -48.07 -0.65 -6.41
N ALA A 401 -47.12 -1.55 -6.67
CA ALA A 401 -47.41 -2.97 -6.86
C ALA A 401 -47.99 -3.65 -5.61
N THR A 402 -47.82 -3.05 -4.42
CA THR A 402 -48.45 -3.50 -3.17
C THR A 402 -49.84 -2.90 -2.93
N GLY A 403 -50.28 -1.96 -3.76
CA GLY A 403 -51.52 -1.19 -3.56
C GLY A 403 -51.41 -0.05 -2.55
N ASN A 404 -50.23 0.18 -1.96
CA ASN A 404 -49.99 1.29 -1.03
C ASN A 404 -49.64 2.60 -1.76
N ASP A 405 -49.82 3.74 -1.08
CA ASP A 405 -49.51 5.08 -1.60
C ASP A 405 -48.03 5.44 -1.34
N PRO A 406 -47.19 5.64 -2.39
CA PRO A 406 -45.77 5.97 -2.24
C PRO A 406 -45.47 7.30 -1.52
N SER A 407 -46.46 8.20 -1.40
CA SER A 407 -46.28 9.49 -0.73
C SER A 407 -46.29 9.42 0.79
N VAL A 408 -46.83 8.34 1.36
CA VAL A 408 -46.98 8.13 2.82
C VAL A 408 -46.39 6.80 3.29
N THR A 409 -46.12 5.86 2.38
CA THR A 409 -45.56 4.54 2.73
C THR A 409 -44.12 4.68 3.22
N THR A 410 -43.86 4.17 4.42
CA THR A 410 -42.55 4.18 5.08
C THR A 410 -41.70 2.96 4.71
N ALA A 411 -40.37 3.10 4.82
CA ALA A 411 -39.45 1.98 4.64
C ALA A 411 -39.74 0.86 5.65
N PHE A 412 -40.09 1.22 6.89
CA PHE A 412 -40.47 0.29 7.94
C PHE A 412 -41.73 -0.52 7.59
N GLN A 413 -42.76 0.11 7.01
CA GLN A 413 -43.94 -0.61 6.54
C GLN A 413 -43.61 -1.59 5.42
N MET A 414 -42.74 -1.22 4.48
CA MET A 414 -42.28 -2.13 3.43
C MET A 414 -41.44 -3.29 3.98
N ASP A 415 -40.66 -3.05 5.04
CA ASP A 415 -39.91 -4.08 5.76
C ASP A 415 -40.83 -5.06 6.48
N GLN A 416 -41.86 -4.57 7.16
CA GLN A 416 -42.85 -5.40 7.85
C GLN A 416 -43.71 -6.23 6.89
N LEU A 417 -44.03 -5.67 5.71
CA LEU A 417 -44.76 -6.41 4.68
C LEU A 417 -43.95 -7.65 4.24
N ASP A 418 -42.62 -7.52 4.19
CA ASP A 418 -41.66 -8.57 3.81
C ASP A 418 -42.13 -9.40 2.59
N ALA A 419 -42.69 -8.68 1.60
CA ALA A 419 -43.21 -9.28 0.38
C ALA A 419 -42.10 -9.64 -0.61
N ARG A 420 -42.44 -10.49 -1.58
CA ARG A 420 -41.59 -10.78 -2.73
C ARG A 420 -42.23 -10.29 -4.02
N PHE A 421 -41.39 -9.77 -4.89
CA PHE A 421 -41.75 -9.11 -6.13
C PHE A 421 -41.07 -9.82 -7.30
N SER A 422 -41.73 -9.85 -8.45
CA SER A 422 -41.14 -10.31 -9.70
C SER A 422 -41.20 -9.22 -10.78
N CYS A 423 -40.07 -9.01 -11.44
CA CYS A 423 -39.98 -8.08 -12.56
C CYS A 423 -40.59 -8.71 -13.82
N GLN A 424 -41.70 -8.18 -14.31
CA GLN A 424 -42.41 -8.72 -15.47
C GLN A 424 -41.68 -8.46 -16.81
N VAL A 425 -40.74 -7.50 -16.82
CA VAL A 425 -39.95 -7.15 -18.01
C VAL A 425 -38.71 -8.04 -18.16
N CYS A 426 -38.06 -8.37 -17.05
CA CYS A 426 -36.82 -9.14 -17.06
C CYS A 426 -37.08 -10.62 -16.80
N PHE A 427 -36.38 -11.48 -17.54
CA PHE A 427 -36.39 -12.94 -17.33
C PHE A 427 -37.80 -13.55 -17.24
N ALA A 428 -38.76 -12.98 -17.98
CA ALA A 428 -40.16 -13.41 -18.01
C ALA A 428 -40.82 -13.50 -16.61
N GLY A 429 -40.41 -12.67 -15.64
CA GLY A 429 -41.02 -12.68 -14.30
C GLY A 429 -40.63 -13.87 -13.42
N ARG A 430 -39.59 -14.62 -13.79
CA ARG A 430 -39.20 -15.88 -13.11
C ARG A 430 -38.38 -15.72 -11.84
N PHE A 431 -38.07 -14.49 -11.44
CA PHE A 431 -37.24 -14.24 -10.26
C PHE A 431 -38.04 -13.55 -9.17
N ALA A 432 -37.92 -14.06 -7.95
CA ALA A 432 -38.45 -13.43 -6.74
C ALA A 432 -37.36 -12.56 -6.07
N MET A 433 -37.74 -11.37 -5.63
CA MET A 433 -36.86 -10.40 -4.97
C MET A 433 -37.59 -9.71 -3.83
N ASN A 434 -36.89 -9.34 -2.75
CA ASN A 434 -37.45 -8.41 -1.77
C ASN A 434 -37.52 -6.98 -2.36
N TRP A 435 -38.19 -6.06 -1.66
CA TRP A 435 -38.41 -4.71 -2.18
C TRP A 435 -37.11 -3.92 -2.40
N ARG A 436 -36.07 -4.14 -1.59
CA ARG A 436 -34.76 -3.46 -1.75
C ARG A 436 -33.99 -4.00 -2.95
N SER A 437 -33.99 -5.32 -3.14
CA SER A 437 -33.43 -5.98 -4.34
C SER A 437 -34.15 -5.51 -5.60
N ALA A 438 -35.48 -5.32 -5.53
CA ALA A 438 -36.28 -4.78 -6.64
C ALA A 438 -35.89 -3.34 -7.01
N VAL A 439 -35.64 -2.48 -6.02
CA VAL A 439 -35.16 -1.10 -6.25
C VAL A 439 -33.79 -1.10 -6.92
N VAL A 440 -32.84 -1.87 -6.38
CA VAL A 440 -31.48 -2.01 -6.96
C VAL A 440 -31.56 -2.55 -8.39
N HIS A 441 -32.40 -3.55 -8.62
CA HIS A 441 -32.65 -4.11 -9.95
C HIS A 441 -33.16 -3.05 -10.94
N SER A 442 -34.15 -2.24 -10.52
CA SER A 442 -34.75 -1.20 -11.36
C SER A 442 -33.75 -0.12 -11.76
N ILE A 443 -32.82 0.23 -10.88
CA ILE A 443 -31.78 1.23 -11.16
C ILE A 443 -30.67 0.62 -12.04
N GLY A 444 -30.25 -0.61 -11.76
CA GLY A 444 -29.16 -1.29 -12.47
C GLY A 444 -29.55 -1.80 -13.87
N ARG A 445 -30.83 -1.93 -14.18
CA ARG A 445 -31.34 -2.40 -15.47
C ARG A 445 -32.18 -1.32 -16.13
N LYS A 446 -31.82 -0.93 -17.36
CA LYS A 446 -32.71 -0.12 -18.20
C LYS A 446 -33.88 -0.98 -18.67
N HIS A 447 -35.03 -0.89 -18.01
CA HIS A 447 -36.27 -1.48 -18.51
C HIS A 447 -36.70 -0.72 -19.78
N VAL A 448 -36.62 -1.35 -20.95
CA VAL A 448 -37.03 -0.75 -22.22
C VAL A 448 -38.47 -1.21 -22.52
N GLY A 449 -39.47 -0.36 -22.24
CA GLY A 449 -40.89 -0.66 -22.52
C GLY A 449 -41.87 0.40 -21.98
N PRO A 450 -43.12 0.45 -22.49
CA PRO A 450 -44.09 1.47 -22.10
C PRO A 450 -44.67 1.19 -20.70
N SER A 451 -44.35 2.07 -19.75
CA SER A 451 -45.11 2.57 -18.57
C SER A 451 -46.23 1.73 -17.90
N GLN A 452 -46.28 0.41 -18.02
CA GLN A 452 -47.05 -0.45 -17.14
C GLN A 452 -46.12 -0.94 -16.03
N SER A 453 -46.64 -0.93 -14.80
CA SER A 453 -45.92 -1.31 -13.58
C SER A 453 -45.06 -2.55 -13.81
N SER A 454 -43.74 -2.35 -13.80
CA SER A 454 -42.76 -3.39 -14.14
C SER A 454 -42.71 -4.52 -13.10
N TRP A 455 -43.32 -4.29 -11.93
CA TRP A 455 -43.31 -5.16 -10.76
C TRP A 455 -44.68 -5.80 -10.51
N ARG A 456 -44.65 -7.11 -10.23
CA ARG A 456 -45.78 -7.87 -9.73
C ARG A 456 -45.50 -8.33 -8.31
N LEU A 457 -46.45 -8.12 -7.41
CA LEU A 457 -46.46 -8.73 -6.08
C LEU A 457 -46.76 -10.23 -6.21
N LEU A 458 -45.92 -11.08 -5.62
CA LEU A 458 -46.15 -12.52 -5.58
C LEU A 458 -47.22 -12.85 -4.53
N ASP A 459 -47.99 -13.91 -4.77
CA ASP A 459 -48.96 -14.38 -3.79
C ASP A 459 -48.28 -14.98 -2.54
N GLU A 460 -49.08 -15.16 -1.50
CA GLU A 460 -48.60 -15.63 -0.19
C GLU A 460 -47.98 -17.04 -0.27
N ALA A 461 -48.57 -17.95 -1.06
CA ALA A 461 -48.09 -19.32 -1.17
C ALA A 461 -46.72 -19.38 -1.85
N THR A 462 -46.53 -18.64 -2.96
CA THR A 462 -45.21 -18.51 -3.60
C THR A 462 -44.21 -17.80 -2.68
N THR A 463 -44.63 -16.75 -1.98
CA THR A 463 -43.76 -16.00 -1.06
C THR A 463 -43.24 -16.89 0.07
N ILE A 464 -44.10 -17.72 0.67
CA ILE A 464 -43.70 -18.68 1.71
C ILE A 464 -42.66 -19.67 1.18
N LYS A 465 -42.88 -20.26 -0.01
CA LYS A 465 -41.92 -21.17 -0.63
C LYS A 465 -40.56 -20.52 -0.86
N ILE A 466 -40.54 -19.29 -1.38
CA ILE A 466 -39.31 -18.53 -1.60
C ILE A 466 -38.58 -18.30 -0.28
N LYS A 467 -39.29 -17.89 0.79
CA LYS A 467 -38.67 -17.68 2.11
C LYS A 467 -38.09 -18.96 2.70
N THR A 468 -38.77 -20.10 2.59
CA THR A 468 -38.23 -21.39 3.03
C THR A 468 -36.92 -21.73 2.31
N GLU A 469 -36.82 -21.42 1.02
CA GLU A 469 -35.59 -21.64 0.24
C GLU A 469 -34.50 -20.60 0.56
N GLU A 470 -34.85 -19.35 0.84
CA GLU A 470 -33.91 -18.33 1.34
C GLU A 470 -33.27 -18.76 2.68
N GLU A 471 -34.03 -19.45 3.54
CA GLU A 471 -33.53 -20.01 4.80
C GLU A 471 -32.69 -21.29 4.61
N SER A 472 -32.96 -22.07 3.56
CA SER A 472 -32.29 -23.36 3.30
C SER A 472 -30.92 -23.19 2.63
N GLN A 473 -30.71 -22.09 1.90
CA GLN A 473 -29.43 -21.78 1.27
C GLN A 473 -28.52 -21.01 2.23
N PRO A 474 -27.24 -21.42 2.39
CA PRO A 474 -26.28 -20.63 3.15
C PRO A 474 -26.04 -19.31 2.40
N PHE A 475 -26.74 -18.26 2.81
CA PHE A 475 -26.59 -16.93 2.27
C PHE A 475 -25.16 -16.44 2.52
N PHE A 476 -24.51 -15.90 1.47
CA PHE A 476 -23.34 -15.06 1.67
C PHE A 476 -23.84 -13.74 2.28
N ASP A 477 -23.96 -13.73 3.60
CA ASP A 477 -24.05 -12.49 4.34
C ASP A 477 -22.73 -11.74 4.09
N PRO A 478 -22.73 -10.53 3.48
CA PRO A 478 -21.51 -9.73 3.36
C PRO A 478 -20.85 -9.45 4.71
N GLY A 479 -21.50 -9.85 5.81
CA GLY A 479 -21.00 -9.94 7.16
C GLY A 479 -21.57 -8.80 7.96
N ARG A 480 -22.08 -9.09 9.15
CA ARG A 480 -22.32 -8.04 10.14
C ARG A 480 -21.02 -7.28 10.35
N HIS A 481 -21.13 -5.96 10.23
CA HIS A 481 -20.02 -5.08 10.50
C HIS A 481 -20.13 -4.58 11.93
N TYR A 482 -19.02 -4.55 12.63
CA TYR A 482 -18.93 -4.11 14.01
C TYR A 482 -17.95 -2.95 14.12
N ARG A 483 -18.24 -2.01 15.01
CA ARG A 483 -17.34 -0.90 15.34
C ARG A 483 -16.53 -1.25 16.57
N CYS A 484 -15.21 -1.09 16.47
CA CYS A 484 -14.32 -1.25 17.62
C CYS A 484 -14.59 -0.15 18.66
N VAL A 485 -14.73 -0.50 19.93
CA VAL A 485 -14.90 0.46 21.03
C VAL A 485 -13.66 1.35 21.23
N ARG A 486 -12.48 0.89 20.83
CA ARG A 486 -11.20 1.59 21.07
C ARG A 486 -10.86 2.63 20.01
N CYS A 487 -11.09 2.33 18.74
CA CYS A 487 -10.76 3.24 17.63
C CYS A 487 -11.94 3.64 16.75
N GLY A 488 -13.13 3.07 16.96
CA GLY A 488 -14.29 3.29 16.11
C GLY A 488 -14.19 2.67 14.72
N ALA A 489 -13.12 1.94 14.38
CA ALA A 489 -13.00 1.30 13.07
C ALA A 489 -14.10 0.26 12.85
N THR A 490 -14.63 0.23 11.62
CA THR A 490 -15.64 -0.74 11.20
C THR A 490 -14.94 -1.97 10.63
N GLU A 491 -15.21 -3.13 11.22
CA GLU A 491 -14.61 -4.42 10.88
C GLU A 491 -15.69 -5.46 10.63
N SER A 492 -15.43 -6.42 9.73
CA SER A 492 -16.31 -7.57 9.60
C SER A 492 -16.14 -8.51 10.79
N GLU A 493 -17.17 -9.31 11.07
CA GLU A 493 -17.19 -10.26 12.19
C GLU A 493 -15.91 -11.11 12.33
N SER A 494 -15.40 -11.63 11.22
CA SER A 494 -14.21 -12.49 11.14
C SER A 494 -12.88 -11.78 11.42
N TRP A 495 -12.82 -10.45 11.27
CA TRP A 495 -11.58 -9.67 11.41
C TRP A 495 -11.44 -8.98 12.77
N ARG A 496 -12.46 -9.03 13.63
CA ARG A 496 -12.47 -8.38 14.96
C ARG A 496 -11.27 -8.73 15.84
N GLY A 497 -10.95 -10.02 15.96
CA GLY A 497 -9.82 -10.48 16.78
C GLY A 497 -8.47 -10.05 16.21
N ALA A 498 -8.30 -10.16 14.89
CA ALA A 498 -7.10 -9.70 14.20
C ALA A 498 -6.92 -8.18 14.31
N HIS A 499 -8.01 -7.41 14.24
CA HIS A 499 -8.01 -5.97 14.44
C HIS A 499 -7.51 -5.61 15.84
N LEU A 500 -8.02 -6.22 16.91
CA LEU A 500 -7.55 -5.95 18.28
C LEU A 500 -6.05 -6.22 18.45
N LEU A 501 -5.56 -7.31 17.87
CA LEU A 501 -4.14 -7.64 17.92
C LEU A 501 -3.30 -6.63 17.14
N VAL A 502 -3.67 -6.31 15.90
CA VAL A 502 -2.85 -5.48 15.00
C VAL A 502 -2.96 -3.99 15.33
N ALA A 503 -4.16 -3.49 15.59
CA ALA A 503 -4.42 -2.07 15.81
C ALA A 503 -4.18 -1.65 17.27
N HIS A 504 -4.39 -2.56 18.23
CA HIS A 504 -4.37 -2.24 19.66
C HIS A 504 -3.39 -3.07 20.49
N ASN A 505 -2.66 -4.01 19.87
CA ASN A 505 -1.75 -4.93 20.57
C ASN A 505 -2.43 -5.69 21.73
N VAL A 506 -3.75 -5.93 21.61
CA VAL A 506 -4.55 -6.68 22.57
C VAL A 506 -4.54 -8.15 22.15
N ASN A 507 -3.76 -8.95 22.87
CA ASN A 507 -3.62 -10.38 22.63
C ASN A 507 -4.41 -11.19 23.68
N ARG A 508 -5.74 -11.11 23.59
CA ARG A 508 -6.69 -11.91 24.39
C ARG A 508 -7.91 -12.30 23.56
N GLU A 509 -8.74 -13.18 24.10
CA GLU A 509 -10.04 -13.51 23.50
C GLU A 509 -10.94 -12.27 23.42
N LEU A 510 -11.83 -12.25 22.42
CA LEU A 510 -12.80 -11.18 22.21
C LEU A 510 -13.79 -11.14 23.38
N GLU A 511 -13.91 -9.96 23.99
CA GLU A 511 -14.94 -9.67 25.00
C GLU A 511 -16.11 -8.93 24.33
N GLU A 512 -17.31 -9.06 24.88
CA GLU A 512 -18.51 -8.40 24.33
C GLU A 512 -18.38 -6.88 24.24
N ASN A 513 -17.59 -6.28 25.13
CA ASN A 513 -17.36 -4.83 25.20
C ASN A 513 -16.24 -4.33 24.25
N ASP A 514 -15.63 -5.19 23.44
CA ASP A 514 -14.61 -4.75 22.47
C ASP A 514 -15.23 -4.13 21.21
N PHE A 515 -16.47 -4.53 20.88
CA PHE A 515 -17.15 -4.17 19.65
C PHE A 515 -18.65 -3.99 19.85
N TYR A 516 -19.26 -3.07 19.09
CA TYR A 516 -20.71 -2.93 18.99
C TYR A 516 -21.17 -2.97 17.52
N PRO A 517 -22.43 -3.32 17.22
CA PRO A 517 -22.92 -3.38 15.84
C PRO A 517 -22.78 -2.04 15.10
N SER A 518 -22.39 -2.09 13.83
CA SER A 518 -22.31 -0.89 12.98
C SER A 518 -23.69 -0.44 12.52
N HIS A 519 -23.90 0.88 12.50
CA HIS A 519 -25.09 1.48 11.89
C HIS A 519 -24.97 1.69 10.36
N ASP A 520 -23.82 1.37 9.76
CA ASP A 520 -23.57 1.44 8.31
C ASP A 520 -23.55 0.06 7.65
N GLU A 521 -24.52 -0.79 7.99
CA GLU A 521 -24.66 -2.07 7.30
C GLU A 521 -25.17 -1.86 5.88
N PRO A 522 -24.50 -2.41 4.85
CA PRO A 522 -25.03 -2.39 3.49
C PRO A 522 -26.39 -3.08 3.48
N LEU A 523 -27.27 -2.64 2.56
CA LEU A 523 -28.56 -3.32 2.38
C LEU A 523 -28.26 -4.79 2.07
N SER A 524 -28.79 -5.71 2.88
CA SER A 524 -28.75 -7.12 2.55
C SER A 524 -29.60 -7.33 1.29
N ILE A 525 -28.95 -7.70 0.19
CA ILE A 525 -29.59 -7.98 -1.10
C ILE A 525 -29.54 -9.51 -1.26
N PRO A 526 -30.56 -10.24 -0.79
CA PRO A 526 -30.65 -11.67 -1.06
C PRO A 526 -30.62 -11.93 -2.57
N HIS A 527 -29.98 -13.03 -2.97
CA HIS A 527 -29.96 -13.45 -4.36
C HIS A 527 -31.38 -13.70 -4.85
N ALA A 528 -31.64 -13.30 -6.08
CA ALA A 528 -32.92 -13.54 -6.71
C ALA A 528 -33.10 -15.05 -6.93
N LEU A 529 -34.16 -15.64 -6.36
CA LEU A 529 -34.47 -17.06 -6.51
C LEU A 529 -35.41 -17.31 -7.68
N TYR A 530 -35.27 -18.46 -8.33
CA TYR A 530 -36.11 -18.87 -9.45
C TYR A 530 -37.47 -19.35 -8.94
N ILE A 531 -38.55 -18.79 -9.50
CA ILE A 531 -39.93 -19.14 -9.14
C ILE A 531 -40.29 -20.54 -9.68
N ASP A 532 -39.77 -20.91 -10.86
CA ASP A 532 -40.13 -22.16 -11.57
C ASP A 532 -39.36 -23.41 -11.07
N THR A 533 -38.35 -23.25 -10.19
CA THR A 533 -37.57 -24.37 -9.64
C THR A 533 -38.09 -24.84 -8.27
N LEU A 534 -39.23 -24.34 -7.82
CA LEU A 534 -39.86 -24.53 -6.49
C LEU A 534 -41.38 -24.81 -6.63
#